data_AF-A0A2N1MWW8-F1
#
_entry.id   AF-A0A2N1MWW8-F1
#
_cell.length_a   1.000
_cell.length_b   1.000
_cell.length_c   1.000
_cell.angle_alpha   90.00
_cell.angle_beta   90.00
_cell.angle_gamma   90.00
#
_symmetry.space_group_name_H-M   'P 1'
#
loop_
_entity.id
_entity.type
_entity.pdbx_description
1 polymer ?
#
loop_
_entity_poly.entity_id
_entity_poly.type
_entity_poly.pdbx_seq_one_letter_code
_entity_poly.pdbx_strand_id
1 'polypeptide(L)'
;MLNDVEANVFDEVEAYFDDVETKYMLFDDVDANVFDEVEANLFNDFESNVFGRVDANVFDNAGANVFGGVDAIVFDGVEANVFDDVEANVFGGVGANAILKLIYLFDDDKDKV
;
A
#
# COMPACT_ATOMS: atom_id res chain seq x y z
N MET A 1 79.08 -17.35 15.52
CA MET A 1 78.52 -18.20 14.46
C MET A 1 77.31 -18.99 14.93
N LEU A 2 77.42 -19.92 15.91
CA LEU A 2 76.25 -20.70 16.34
C LEU A 2 75.16 -19.81 16.99
N ASN A 3 75.56 -18.91 17.90
CA ASN A 3 74.64 -17.97 18.55
C ASN A 3 74.00 -16.96 17.59
N ASP A 4 74.70 -16.57 16.52
CA ASP A 4 74.18 -15.61 15.53
C ASP A 4 73.15 -16.29 14.60
N VAL A 5 73.37 -17.57 14.28
CA VAL A 5 72.42 -18.39 13.52
C VAL A 5 71.17 -18.66 14.37
N GLU A 6 71.34 -18.97 15.65
CA GLU A 6 70.24 -19.23 16.57
C GLU A 6 69.37 -17.98 16.80
N ALA A 7 70.00 -16.80 16.93
CA ALA A 7 69.29 -15.52 17.01
C ALA A 7 68.54 -15.20 15.70
N ASN A 8 69.19 -15.34 14.54
CA ASN A 8 68.55 -15.09 13.24
C ASN A 8 67.34 -16.00 13.00
N VAL A 9 67.45 -17.29 13.37
CA VAL A 9 66.32 -18.23 13.23
C VAL A 9 65.17 -17.86 14.17
N PHE A 10 65.48 -17.35 15.37
CA PHE A 10 64.45 -16.91 16.31
C PHE A 10 63.71 -15.68 15.80
N ASP A 11 64.45 -14.67 15.31
CA ASP A 11 63.89 -13.44 14.75
C ASP A 11 63.00 -13.75 13.51
N GLU A 12 63.42 -14.70 12.66
CA GLU A 12 62.68 -15.09 11.45
C GLU A 12 61.39 -15.86 11.79
N VAL A 13 61.43 -16.71 12.83
CA VAL A 13 60.25 -17.42 13.34
C VAL A 13 59.27 -16.45 13.99
N GLU A 14 59.75 -15.51 14.80
CA GLU A 14 58.93 -14.49 15.46
C GLU A 14 58.22 -13.60 14.42
N ALA A 15 58.95 -13.14 13.40
CA ALA A 15 58.35 -12.38 12.30
C ALA A 15 57.28 -13.17 11.52
N TYR A 16 57.46 -14.48 11.36
CA TYR A 16 56.47 -15.33 10.69
C TYR A 16 55.20 -15.51 11.54
N PHE A 17 55.34 -15.63 12.87
CA PHE A 17 54.19 -15.69 13.77
C PHE A 17 53.41 -14.38 13.77
N ASP A 18 54.08 -13.23 13.80
CA ASP A 18 53.44 -11.91 13.74
C ASP A 18 52.67 -11.70 12.41
N ASP A 19 53.23 -12.11 11.27
CA ASP A 19 52.57 -12.04 9.96
C ASP A 19 51.32 -12.94 9.91
N VAL A 20 51.40 -14.13 10.50
CA VAL A 20 50.27 -15.05 10.60
C VAL A 20 49.17 -14.47 11.49
N GLU A 21 49.50 -13.95 12.67
CA GLU A 21 48.54 -13.35 13.60
C GLU A 21 47.83 -12.14 12.98
N THR A 22 48.58 -11.23 12.36
CA THR A 22 48.00 -10.07 11.66
C THR A 22 47.09 -10.46 10.51
N LYS A 23 47.42 -11.52 9.77
CA LYS A 23 46.55 -12.04 8.70
C LYS A 23 45.24 -12.63 9.24
N TYR A 24 45.26 -13.33 10.37
CA TYR A 24 44.03 -13.83 11.01
C TYR A 24 43.14 -12.69 11.49
N MET A 25 43.72 -11.68 12.15
CA MET A 25 42.98 -10.48 12.55
C MET A 25 42.34 -9.77 11.35
N LEU A 26 43.06 -9.66 10.22
CA LEU A 26 42.52 -9.06 9.01
C LEU A 26 41.33 -9.85 8.44
N PHE A 27 41.37 -11.18 8.51
CA PHE A 27 40.27 -12.03 8.09
C PHE A 27 39.04 -11.85 8.99
N ASP A 28 39.24 -11.84 10.31
CA ASP A 28 38.16 -11.64 11.28
C ASP A 28 37.53 -10.25 11.13
N ASP A 29 38.34 -9.21 10.92
CA ASP A 29 37.87 -7.84 10.68
C ASP A 29 37.10 -7.72 9.37
N VAL A 30 37.55 -8.38 8.30
CA VAL A 30 36.84 -8.39 7.01
C VAL A 30 35.53 -9.16 7.13
N ASP A 31 35.52 -10.33 7.75
CA ASP A 31 34.30 -11.11 7.93
C ASP A 31 33.28 -10.32 8.76
N ALA A 32 33.68 -9.77 9.91
CA ALA A 32 32.76 -9.00 10.76
C ALA A 32 32.22 -7.76 10.04
N ASN A 33 33.09 -6.90 9.49
CA ASN A 33 32.63 -5.66 8.87
C ASN A 33 31.81 -5.92 7.59
N VAL A 34 32.24 -6.84 6.72
CA VAL A 34 31.54 -7.09 5.46
C VAL A 34 30.22 -7.80 5.70
N PHE A 35 30.16 -8.82 6.56
CA PHE A 35 28.89 -9.50 6.84
C PHE A 35 27.90 -8.58 7.54
N ASP A 36 28.33 -7.86 8.59
CA ASP A 36 27.43 -6.98 9.34
C ASP A 36 26.92 -5.83 8.45
N GLU A 37 27.77 -5.25 7.61
CA GLU A 37 27.40 -4.14 6.72
C GLU A 37 26.52 -4.61 5.56
N VAL A 38 26.75 -5.82 5.02
CA VAL A 38 25.88 -6.45 4.02
C VAL A 38 24.53 -6.79 4.63
N GLU A 39 24.48 -7.44 5.78
CA GLU A 39 23.24 -7.82 6.45
C GLU A 39 22.43 -6.58 6.83
N ALA A 40 23.06 -5.59 7.46
CA ALA A 40 22.36 -4.37 7.85
C ALA A 40 21.85 -3.58 6.65
N ASN A 41 22.63 -3.39 5.58
CA ASN A 41 22.19 -2.54 4.46
C ASN A 41 21.22 -3.27 3.53
N LEU A 42 21.56 -4.48 3.05
CA LEU A 42 20.73 -5.19 2.07
C LEU A 42 19.41 -5.65 2.68
N PHE A 43 19.43 -6.15 3.91
CA PHE A 43 18.21 -6.71 4.51
C PHE A 43 17.23 -5.61 4.90
N ASN A 44 17.72 -4.52 5.51
CA ASN A 44 16.86 -3.38 5.85
C ASN A 44 16.34 -2.66 4.61
N ASP A 45 17.18 -2.46 3.57
CA ASP A 45 16.74 -1.82 2.33
C ASP A 45 15.71 -2.68 1.59
N PHE A 46 15.91 -4.00 1.57
CA PHE A 46 14.97 -4.94 0.97
C PHE A 46 13.64 -4.93 1.73
N GLU A 47 13.68 -5.00 3.06
CA GLU A 47 12.47 -5.00 3.89
C GLU A 47 11.67 -3.71 3.69
N SER A 48 12.33 -2.55 3.78
CA SER A 48 11.67 -1.25 3.59
C SER A 48 11.15 -1.04 2.19
N ASN A 49 11.90 -1.40 1.14
CA ASN A 49 11.44 -1.17 -0.24
C ASN A 49 10.37 -2.16 -0.67
N VAL A 50 10.51 -3.44 -0.32
CA VAL A 50 9.61 -4.47 -0.82
C VAL A 50 8.32 -4.47 0.00
N PHE A 51 8.38 -4.61 1.32
CA PHE A 51 7.17 -4.65 2.14
C PHE A 51 6.49 -3.29 2.19
N GLY A 52 7.25 -2.19 2.36
CA GLY A 52 6.67 -0.85 2.41
C GLY A 52 5.94 -0.45 1.12
N ARG A 53 6.47 -0.81 -0.05
CA ARG A 53 5.81 -0.52 -1.34
C ARG A 53 4.66 -1.48 -1.63
N VAL A 54 4.73 -2.73 -1.20
CA VAL A 54 3.63 -3.68 -1.34
C VAL A 54 2.45 -3.24 -0.48
N ASP A 55 2.70 -2.87 0.78
CA ASP A 55 1.63 -2.41 1.68
C ASP A 55 0.94 -1.16 1.11
N ALA A 56 1.71 -0.12 0.79
CA ALA A 56 1.15 1.13 0.27
C ALA A 56 0.42 0.92 -1.07
N ASN A 57 1.02 0.21 -2.03
CA ASN A 57 0.40 0.09 -3.35
C ASN A 57 -0.78 -0.90 -3.38
N VAL A 58 -0.78 -1.94 -2.56
CA VAL A 58 -1.84 -2.95 -2.60
C VAL A 58 -2.99 -2.53 -1.71
N PHE A 59 -2.74 -2.13 -0.45
CA PHE A 59 -3.83 -1.80 0.47
C PHE A 59 -4.47 -0.44 0.18
N ASP A 60 -3.69 0.61 -0.12
CA ASP A 60 -4.28 1.92 -0.35
C ASP A 60 -5.05 1.97 -1.68
N ASN A 61 -4.50 1.37 -2.76
CA ASN A 61 -5.22 1.32 -4.03
C ASN A 61 -6.43 0.39 -3.98
N ALA A 62 -6.36 -0.76 -3.28
CA ALA A 62 -7.51 -1.62 -3.12
C ALA A 62 -8.60 -0.93 -2.28
N GLY A 63 -8.22 -0.26 -1.19
CA GLY A 63 -9.14 0.52 -0.37
C GLY A 63 -9.84 1.64 -1.16
N ALA A 64 -9.07 2.44 -1.88
CA ALA A 64 -9.62 3.56 -2.67
C ALA A 64 -10.54 3.09 -3.80
N ASN A 65 -10.17 2.05 -4.56
CA ASN A 65 -10.99 1.57 -5.68
C ASN A 65 -12.24 0.81 -5.21
N VAL A 66 -12.14 0.00 -4.16
CA VAL A 66 -13.28 -0.81 -3.70
C VAL A 66 -14.26 0.05 -2.92
N PHE A 67 -13.80 0.81 -1.92
CA PHE A 67 -14.72 1.61 -1.11
C PHE A 67 -15.20 2.87 -1.85
N GLY A 68 -14.30 3.59 -2.52
CA GLY A 68 -14.66 4.80 -3.26
C GLY A 68 -15.54 4.50 -4.48
N GLY A 69 -15.28 3.39 -5.18
CA GLY A 69 -16.10 2.96 -6.32
C GLY A 69 -17.49 2.49 -5.91
N VAL A 70 -17.61 1.78 -4.78
CA VAL A 70 -18.91 1.33 -4.26
C VAL A 70 -19.75 2.50 -3.76
N ASP A 71 -19.16 3.44 -3.02
CA ASP A 71 -19.90 4.63 -2.55
C ASP A 71 -20.46 5.43 -3.73
N ALA A 72 -19.63 5.76 -4.72
CA ALA A 72 -20.06 6.55 -5.87
C ALA A 72 -21.12 5.85 -6.73
N ILE A 73 -20.96 4.54 -7.02
CA ILE A 73 -21.92 3.82 -7.87
C ILE A 73 -23.24 3.58 -7.14
N VAL A 74 -23.18 3.23 -5.85
CA VAL A 74 -24.37 2.84 -5.10
C VAL A 74 -25.13 4.05 -4.59
N PHE A 75 -24.48 5.04 -3.96
CA PHE A 75 -25.20 6.20 -3.42
C PHE A 75 -25.67 7.13 -4.51
N ASP A 76 -24.77 7.60 -5.40
CA ASP A 76 -25.17 8.57 -6.43
C ASP A 76 -26.14 7.93 -7.45
N GLY A 77 -25.93 6.64 -7.76
CA GLY A 77 -26.80 5.88 -8.65
C GLY A 77 -28.20 5.62 -8.08
N VAL A 78 -28.30 5.37 -6.76
CA VAL A 78 -29.60 5.22 -6.09
C VAL A 78 -30.28 6.58 -5.94
N GLU A 79 -29.54 7.62 -5.56
CA GLU A 79 -30.09 8.97 -5.41
C GLU A 79 -30.69 9.45 -6.73
N ALA A 80 -29.92 9.46 -7.80
CA ALA A 80 -30.39 9.94 -9.10
C ALA A 80 -31.56 9.09 -9.64
N ASN A 81 -31.41 7.77 -9.74
CA ASN A 81 -32.44 6.97 -10.42
C ASN A 81 -33.69 6.76 -9.57
N VAL A 82 -33.55 6.51 -8.26
CA VAL A 82 -34.70 6.16 -7.43
C VAL A 82 -35.47 7.41 -7.01
N PHE A 83 -34.80 8.51 -6.64
CA PHE A 83 -35.53 9.72 -6.28
C PHE A 83 -36.18 10.38 -7.50
N ASP A 84 -35.49 10.47 -8.64
CA ASP A 84 -36.08 11.08 -9.83
C ASP A 84 -37.26 10.26 -10.35
N ASP A 85 -37.18 8.92 -10.33
CA ASP A 85 -38.30 8.05 -10.71
C ASP A 85 -39.49 8.18 -9.74
N VAL A 86 -39.24 8.27 -8.44
CA VAL A 86 -40.30 8.48 -7.44
C VAL A 86 -40.93 9.86 -7.64
N GLU A 87 -40.15 10.91 -7.88
CA GLU A 87 -40.67 12.25 -8.07
C GLU A 87 -41.53 12.36 -9.33
N ALA A 88 -41.03 11.86 -10.45
CA ALA A 88 -41.73 11.92 -11.72
C ALA A 88 -43.00 11.06 -11.72
N ASN A 89 -42.88 9.79 -11.33
CA ASN A 89 -43.99 8.83 -11.49
C ASN A 89 -45.01 8.92 -10.36
N VAL A 90 -44.57 9.14 -9.12
CA VAL A 90 -45.48 9.19 -7.97
C VAL A 90 -46.04 10.59 -7.83
N PHE A 91 -45.21 11.62 -7.62
CA PHE A 91 -45.76 12.96 -7.37
C PHE A 91 -46.31 13.60 -8.63
N GLY A 92 -45.56 13.56 -9.74
CA GLY A 92 -46.02 14.10 -11.03
C GLY A 92 -47.26 13.36 -11.55
N GLY A 93 -47.20 12.02 -11.58
CA GLY A 93 -48.29 11.17 -12.05
C GLY A 93 -49.57 11.28 -11.22
N VAL A 94 -49.47 11.20 -9.89
CA VAL A 94 -50.63 11.32 -9.00
C VAL A 94 -51.22 12.73 -9.05
N GLY A 95 -50.39 13.77 -9.07
CA GLY A 95 -50.83 15.16 -9.19
C GLY A 95 -51.60 15.41 -10.48
N ALA A 96 -51.07 14.96 -11.62
CA ALA A 96 -51.72 15.09 -12.92
C ALA A 96 -53.07 14.34 -12.96
N ASN A 97 -53.12 13.13 -12.41
CA ASN A 97 -54.35 12.33 -12.37
C ASN A 97 -55.42 12.95 -11.47
N ALA A 98 -55.01 13.51 -10.32
CA ALA A 98 -55.90 14.22 -9.42
C ALA A 98 -56.50 15.47 -10.08
N ILE A 99 -55.68 16.26 -10.79
CA ILE A 99 -56.14 17.44 -11.54
C ILE A 99 -57.13 17.02 -12.64
N LEU A 100 -56.80 15.99 -13.42
CA LEU A 100 -57.67 15.50 -14.49
C LEU A 100 -59.03 15.04 -13.94
N LYS A 101 -59.03 14.32 -12.82
CA LYS A 101 -60.26 13.88 -12.15
C LYS A 101 -61.10 15.05 -11.64
N LEU A 102 -60.44 16.11 -11.14
CA LEU A 102 -61.10 17.34 -10.72
C LEU A 102 -61.76 18.05 -11.91
N ILE A 103 -61.06 18.15 -13.04
CA ILE A 103 -61.59 18.73 -14.28
C ILE A 103 -62.82 17.94 -14.76
N TYR A 104 -62.74 16.61 -14.82
CA TYR A 104 -63.88 15.78 -15.21
C TYR A 104 -65.08 15.95 -14.28
N LEU A 105 -64.88 16.03 -12.96
CA LEU A 105 -65.97 16.29 -12.01
C LEU A 105 -66.64 17.65 -12.26
N PHE A 106 -65.87 18.69 -12.56
CA PHE A 106 -66.41 20.03 -12.80
C PHE A 106 -67.00 20.24 -14.20
N ASP A 107 -66.61 19.45 -15.20
CA ASP A 107 -67.24 19.48 -16.53
C ASP A 107 -68.52 18.64 -16.57
N ASP A 108 -68.58 17.49 -15.89
CA ASP A 108 -69.76 16.61 -15.84
C ASP A 108 -70.93 17.19 -15.01
N ASP A 109 -70.67 18.25 -14.23
CA ASP A 109 -71.67 19.03 -13.49
C ASP A 109 -72.22 20.24 -14.28
N LYS A 110 -71.55 20.69 -15.36
CA LYS A 110 -72.03 21.83 -16.18
C LYS A 110 -73.18 21.46 -17.12
N ASP A 111 -73.32 20.18 -17.44
CA ASP A 111 -74.38 19.65 -18.31
C ASP A 111 -75.64 19.19 -17.53
N LYS A 112 -75.65 19.33 -16.19
CA LYS A 112 -76.74 18.87 -15.29
C LYS A 112 -77.59 20.00 -14.67
N VAL A 113 -77.45 21.25 -15.14
CA VAL A 113 -78.27 22.40 -14.72
C VAL A 113 -79.15 22.90 -15.87
#